data_AF-A0A9Q5QXR5-F1
#
_entry.id   AF-A0A9Q5QXR5-F1
#
_cell.length_a   1.000
_cell.length_b   1.000
_cell.length_c   1.000
_cell.angle_alpha   90.00
_cell.angle_beta   90.00
_cell.angle_gamma   90.00
#
_symmetry.space_group_name_H-M   'P 1'
#
loop_
_entity.id
_entity.type
_entity.pdbx_description
1 polymer ?
#
loop_
_entity_poly.entity_id
_entity_poly.type
_entity_poly.pdbx_seq_one_letter_code
_entity_poly.pdbx_strand_id
1 'polypeptide(L)'
;MNPETQTSLKVAMRKLIHSSQIKPEAVEVIVSGLQNSEISAEDWEDLFNREGANIAIKQKVYSPQLIRLITLRALVLPKTLPEFLGWLNIQASKKVNQNQMVSLQFQQAIKELFPKEKVAEGIGYLLPSLLDGNISPDGLSWLLAKNGSNSIWSYAQKQFVNDVRNDLQLIFDQYKNSKSLNFDGGNLKCEIGVWNQLIRGWQGIQRRYYKCEEYRPLAELFEEFREDDLAAYFYQVSDGLVNKKLFGRLPDSQRSGYPVVFGLPIKRKETLIDVLIKFINQFVNQDIDMKILYVAPISLLILGSGWFVGSKTWQYVYANEAEKFLCEKSGSGENCPVIVLDGKAHYSFDEIKKIIPKVVNRVVEKQKGLLIPESTQSIRDSESNKLRQNSGRQDIEEKVIGKLIQILGDTTLKYEDLNSTAKIEEKVKTQWVKAVYNHKAEKKIKKVQVEECKFPLFWRCFPGQEVTVNKDQIDDSPLKKKLEKDINDAISASQNERSSSRRQRRNNRRTTQ
;
A
#
# COMPACT_ATOMS: atom_id res chain seq x y z
N MET A 1 45.30 -9.41 25.76
CA MET A 1 45.40 -10.88 25.55
C MET A 1 46.83 -11.39 25.29
N ASN A 2 47.22 -12.55 25.83
CA ASN A 2 48.55 -13.17 25.57
C ASN A 2 48.62 -13.86 24.17
N PRO A 3 49.84 -14.06 23.59
CA PRO A 3 49.99 -14.55 22.22
C PRO A 3 49.48 -15.99 21.98
N GLU A 4 49.62 -16.87 22.97
CA GLU A 4 49.19 -18.27 22.88
C GLU A 4 47.66 -18.37 22.83
N THR A 5 46.97 -17.63 23.70
CA THR A 5 45.51 -17.53 23.73
C THR A 5 44.99 -16.95 22.43
N GLN A 6 45.60 -15.87 21.95
CA GLN A 6 45.25 -15.26 20.65
C GLN A 6 45.37 -16.27 19.50
N THR A 7 46.45 -17.05 19.48
CA THR A 7 46.69 -18.07 18.45
C THR A 7 45.65 -19.18 18.52
N SER A 8 45.35 -19.68 19.72
CA SER A 8 44.35 -20.73 19.94
C SER A 8 42.96 -20.29 19.48
N LEU A 9 42.51 -19.10 19.89
CA LEU A 9 41.20 -18.57 19.51
C LEU A 9 41.10 -18.32 18.00
N LYS A 10 42.16 -17.81 17.38
CA LYS A 10 42.22 -17.62 15.92
C LYS A 10 42.08 -18.94 15.17
N VAL A 11 42.79 -19.99 15.62
CA VAL A 11 42.69 -21.33 15.03
C VAL A 11 41.28 -21.90 15.20
N ALA A 12 40.69 -21.76 16.38
CA ALA A 12 39.33 -22.20 16.66
C ALA A 12 38.30 -21.48 15.75
N MET A 13 38.37 -20.15 15.64
CA MET A 13 37.52 -19.37 14.74
C MET A 13 37.64 -19.83 13.30
N ARG A 14 38.86 -20.02 12.79
CA ARG A 14 39.08 -20.49 11.41
C ARG A 14 38.48 -21.87 11.18
N LYS A 15 38.61 -22.79 12.15
CA LYS A 15 37.96 -24.10 12.09
C LYS A 15 36.44 -23.97 12.01
N LEU A 16 35.83 -23.05 12.76
CA LEU A 16 34.38 -22.84 12.74
C LEU A 16 33.87 -22.22 11.43
N ILE A 17 34.60 -21.25 10.86
CA ILE A 17 34.11 -20.52 9.68
C ILE A 17 34.43 -21.24 8.36
N HIS A 18 35.57 -21.92 8.24
CA HIS A 18 36.02 -22.56 6.99
C HIS A 18 35.63 -24.03 6.85
N SER A 19 35.35 -24.75 7.95
CA SER A 19 35.05 -26.17 7.89
C SER A 19 33.69 -26.45 7.26
N SER A 20 33.56 -27.59 6.58
CA SER A 20 32.27 -28.10 6.09
C SER A 20 31.40 -28.63 7.24
N GLN A 21 32.04 -29.18 8.29
CA GLN A 21 31.40 -29.66 9.51
C GLN A 21 31.95 -28.93 10.74
N ILE A 22 31.06 -28.49 11.62
CA ILE A 22 31.44 -27.82 12.87
C ILE A 22 32.02 -28.83 13.84
N LYS A 23 33.20 -28.50 14.37
CA LYS A 23 33.94 -29.32 15.34
C LYS A 23 33.65 -28.81 16.76
N PRO A 24 33.06 -29.62 17.66
CA PRO A 24 32.73 -29.19 19.02
C PRO A 24 33.91 -28.61 19.79
N GLU A 25 35.11 -29.17 19.60
CA GLU A 25 36.32 -28.73 20.31
C GLU A 25 36.70 -27.29 19.94
N ALA A 26 36.38 -26.84 18.71
CA ALA A 26 36.59 -25.45 18.32
C ALA A 26 35.57 -24.51 18.98
N VAL A 27 34.36 -24.97 19.26
CA VAL A 27 33.35 -24.18 20.00
C VAL A 27 33.76 -24.05 21.47
N GLU A 28 34.23 -25.14 22.09
CA GLU A 28 34.69 -25.17 23.48
C GLU A 28 35.84 -24.19 23.74
N VAL A 29 36.77 -24.04 22.79
CA VAL A 29 37.86 -23.05 22.88
C VAL A 29 37.30 -21.62 22.91
N ILE A 30 36.30 -21.32 22.08
CA ILE A 30 35.64 -19.99 22.07
C ILE A 30 34.91 -19.76 23.39
N VAL A 31 34.14 -20.74 23.86
CA VAL A 31 33.37 -20.64 25.12
C VAL A 31 34.29 -20.49 26.32
N SER A 32 35.40 -21.23 26.37
CA SER A 32 36.43 -21.05 27.40
C SER A 32 37.03 -19.64 27.37
N GLY A 33 37.26 -19.10 26.17
CA GLY A 33 37.71 -17.72 25.99
C GLY A 33 36.71 -16.69 26.52
N LEU A 34 35.41 -16.94 26.39
CA LEU A 34 34.36 -16.05 26.92
C LEU A 34 34.32 -16.01 28.46
N GLN A 35 34.79 -17.07 29.11
CA GLN A 35 34.88 -17.16 30.57
C GLN A 35 36.18 -16.52 31.11
N ASN A 36 37.14 -16.21 30.25
CA ASN A 36 38.40 -15.61 30.64
C ASN A 36 38.27 -14.09 30.75
N SER A 37 38.28 -13.58 31.99
CA SER A 37 38.20 -12.15 32.29
C SER A 37 39.39 -11.31 31.79
N GLU A 38 40.51 -11.94 31.41
CA GLU A 38 41.66 -11.23 30.83
C GLU A 38 41.47 -10.84 29.36
N ILE A 39 40.46 -11.39 28.69
CA ILE A 39 40.17 -11.10 27.28
C ILE A 39 39.09 -10.02 27.23
N SER A 40 39.49 -8.81 26.82
CA SER A 40 38.56 -7.69 26.72
C SER A 40 37.64 -7.79 25.49
N ALA A 41 36.59 -6.97 25.46
CA ALA A 41 35.74 -6.85 24.29
C ALA A 41 36.52 -6.32 23.07
N GLU A 42 37.51 -5.46 23.29
CA GLU A 42 38.40 -4.92 22.26
C GLU A 42 39.32 -6.01 21.70
N ASP A 43 39.87 -6.88 22.56
CA ASP A 43 40.68 -8.03 22.13
C ASP A 43 39.88 -8.95 21.18
N TRP A 44 38.61 -9.22 21.52
CA TRP A 44 37.70 -9.99 20.66
C TRP A 44 37.39 -9.28 19.35
N GLU A 45 37.06 -7.99 19.40
CA GLU A 45 36.75 -7.18 18.21
C GLU A 45 37.93 -7.16 17.23
N ASP A 46 39.16 -6.98 17.73
CA ASP A 46 40.39 -7.04 16.95
C ASP A 46 40.58 -8.42 16.29
N LEU A 47 40.28 -9.50 17.00
CA LEU A 47 40.38 -10.86 16.49
C LEU A 47 39.43 -11.08 15.29
N PHE A 48 38.16 -10.67 15.41
CA PHE A 48 37.20 -10.76 14.32
C PHE A 48 37.57 -9.87 13.13
N ASN A 49 38.07 -8.66 13.39
CA ASN A 49 38.46 -7.72 12.36
C ASN A 49 39.67 -8.22 11.55
N ARG A 50 40.63 -8.90 12.20
CA ARG A 50 41.77 -9.55 11.51
C ARG A 50 41.33 -10.71 10.61
N GLU A 51 40.19 -11.33 10.87
CA GLU A 51 39.58 -12.36 10.02
C GLU A 51 38.61 -11.77 8.97
N GLY A 52 38.50 -10.43 8.89
CA GLY A 52 37.79 -9.73 7.82
C GLY A 52 36.37 -9.26 8.18
N ALA A 53 35.97 -9.26 9.46
CA ALA A 53 34.63 -8.85 9.86
C ALA A 53 34.29 -7.41 9.46
N ASN A 54 35.17 -6.45 9.75
CA ASN A 54 34.99 -5.04 9.37
C ASN A 54 34.85 -4.83 7.85
N ILE A 55 35.64 -5.55 7.04
CA ILE A 55 35.60 -5.48 5.58
C ILE A 55 34.27 -6.04 5.10
N ALA A 56 33.85 -7.19 5.62
CA ALA A 56 32.57 -7.81 5.27
C ALA A 56 31.38 -6.89 5.54
N ILE A 57 31.38 -6.22 6.69
CA ILE A 57 30.34 -5.26 7.07
C ILE A 57 30.37 -4.03 6.16
N LYS A 58 31.52 -3.34 6.06
CA LYS A 58 31.66 -2.08 5.30
C LYS A 58 31.38 -2.25 3.81
N GLN A 59 31.81 -3.37 3.23
CA GLN A 59 31.68 -3.64 1.80
C GLN A 59 30.45 -4.50 1.44
N LYS A 60 29.63 -4.90 2.43
CA LYS A 60 28.46 -5.78 2.26
C LYS A 60 28.79 -7.07 1.49
N VAL A 61 29.87 -7.76 1.89
CA VAL A 61 30.36 -8.98 1.22
C VAL A 61 29.78 -10.22 1.87
N TYR A 62 28.98 -10.97 1.14
CA TYR A 62 28.30 -12.17 1.65
C TYR A 62 28.94 -13.44 1.10
N SER A 63 29.96 -13.96 1.78
CA SER A 63 30.44 -15.33 1.57
C SER A 63 30.01 -16.24 2.74
N PRO A 64 29.89 -17.56 2.54
CA PRO A 64 29.51 -18.46 3.63
C PRO A 64 30.42 -18.34 4.86
N GLN A 65 31.72 -18.14 4.66
CA GLN A 65 32.70 -17.99 5.73
C GLN A 65 32.49 -16.67 6.50
N LEU A 66 32.26 -15.57 5.78
CA LEU A 66 32.01 -14.27 6.39
C LEU A 66 30.67 -14.24 7.12
N ILE A 67 29.63 -14.90 6.60
CA ILE A 67 28.35 -15.03 7.29
C ILE A 67 28.54 -15.76 8.64
N ARG A 68 29.28 -16.87 8.65
CA ARG A 68 29.61 -17.59 9.89
C ARG A 68 30.43 -16.73 10.85
N LEU A 69 31.41 -15.98 10.33
CA LEU A 69 32.25 -15.07 11.11
C LEU A 69 31.42 -13.98 11.80
N ILE A 70 30.56 -13.26 11.06
CA ILE A 70 29.72 -12.20 11.64
C ILE A 70 28.66 -12.79 12.59
N THR A 71 28.11 -13.97 12.28
CA THR A 71 27.20 -14.67 13.19
C THR A 71 27.89 -15.01 14.52
N LEU A 72 29.12 -15.53 14.46
CA LEU A 72 29.93 -15.81 15.66
C LEU A 72 30.28 -14.53 16.42
N ARG A 73 30.60 -13.44 15.71
CA ARG A 73 30.87 -12.13 16.32
C ARG A 73 29.66 -11.63 17.12
N ALA A 74 28.46 -11.74 16.59
CA ALA A 74 27.23 -11.36 17.29
C ALA A 74 26.98 -12.18 18.57
N LEU A 75 27.47 -13.42 18.63
CA LEU A 75 27.37 -14.28 19.82
C LEU A 75 28.44 -13.97 20.87
N VAL A 76 29.66 -13.67 20.44
CA VAL A 76 30.81 -13.37 21.31
C VAL A 76 30.76 -11.93 21.84
N LEU A 77 30.31 -10.99 21.00
CA LEU A 77 30.17 -9.57 21.29
C LEU A 77 28.68 -9.16 21.15
N PRO A 78 27.86 -9.38 22.19
CA PRO A 78 26.41 -9.18 22.13
C PRO A 78 25.96 -7.80 21.61
N LYS A 79 26.73 -6.74 21.92
CA LYS A 79 26.49 -5.37 21.41
C LYS A 79 26.49 -5.25 19.87
N THR A 80 27.06 -6.22 19.17
CA THR A 80 27.15 -6.25 17.71
C THR A 80 26.00 -7.00 17.03
N LEU A 81 25.08 -7.58 17.82
CA LEU A 81 23.91 -8.30 17.31
C LEU A 81 23.03 -7.43 16.38
N PRO A 82 22.74 -6.14 16.70
CA PRO A 82 21.99 -5.29 15.77
C PRO A 82 22.72 -5.04 14.44
N GLU A 83 24.05 -4.83 14.49
CA GLU A 83 24.88 -4.66 13.29
C GLU A 83 24.84 -5.91 12.41
N PHE A 84 24.89 -7.10 13.00
CA PHE A 84 24.70 -8.36 12.28
C PHE A 84 23.34 -8.44 11.58
N LEU A 85 22.24 -8.09 12.27
CA LEU A 85 20.90 -8.12 11.68
C LEU A 85 20.76 -7.13 10.53
N GLY A 86 21.22 -5.89 10.73
CA GLY A 86 21.21 -4.85 9.69
C GLY A 86 22.06 -5.25 8.49
N TRP A 87 23.23 -5.85 8.73
CA TRP A 87 24.11 -6.35 7.68
C TRP A 87 23.50 -7.53 6.92
N LEU A 88 22.85 -8.48 7.59
CA LEU A 88 22.23 -9.64 6.94
C LEU A 88 21.03 -9.24 6.05
N ASN A 89 20.49 -8.04 6.28
CA ASN A 89 19.46 -7.38 5.45
C ASN A 89 18.23 -8.27 5.20
N ILE A 90 17.58 -8.68 6.30
CA ILE A 90 16.38 -9.50 6.28
C ILE A 90 15.19 -8.64 5.83
N GLN A 91 14.45 -9.12 4.83
CA GLN A 91 13.25 -8.44 4.28
C GLN A 91 11.99 -9.27 4.52
N ALA A 92 10.88 -8.62 4.89
CA ALA A 92 9.54 -9.21 4.91
C ALA A 92 9.27 -10.01 3.63
N SER A 93 8.56 -11.13 3.76
CA SER A 93 7.91 -11.88 2.67
C SER A 93 8.76 -12.79 1.76
N LYS A 94 10.09 -12.87 1.91
CA LYS A 94 10.90 -13.79 1.10
C LYS A 94 11.15 -15.12 1.82
N LYS A 95 11.14 -16.22 1.06
CA LYS A 95 11.75 -17.50 1.48
C LYS A 95 13.14 -17.21 2.05
N VAL A 96 13.52 -17.98 3.07
CA VAL A 96 14.85 -17.90 3.70
C VAL A 96 15.91 -17.85 2.60
N ASN A 97 16.64 -16.73 2.52
CA ASN A 97 17.63 -16.54 1.47
C ASN A 97 18.90 -17.35 1.78
N GLN A 98 19.80 -17.49 0.80
CA GLN A 98 21.02 -18.30 0.98
C GLN A 98 21.85 -17.85 2.18
N ASN A 99 21.94 -16.54 2.44
CA ASN A 99 22.74 -15.99 3.54
C ASN A 99 22.14 -16.36 4.89
N GLN A 100 20.82 -16.24 5.02
CA GLN A 100 20.06 -16.64 6.20
C GLN A 100 20.17 -18.15 6.43
N MET A 101 20.09 -18.98 5.37
CA MET A 101 20.25 -20.43 5.49
C MET A 101 21.64 -20.80 6.03
N VAL A 102 22.71 -20.17 5.52
CA VAL A 102 24.08 -20.42 6.02
C VAL A 102 24.19 -20.02 7.50
N SER A 103 23.65 -18.87 7.88
CA SER A 103 23.67 -18.43 9.29
C SER A 103 22.87 -19.39 10.19
N LEU A 104 21.65 -19.79 9.80
CA LEU A 104 20.82 -20.70 10.59
C LEU A 104 21.44 -22.09 10.74
N GLN A 105 22.04 -22.63 9.68
CA GLN A 105 22.76 -23.91 9.75
C GLN A 105 23.95 -23.84 10.71
N PHE A 106 24.69 -22.72 10.68
CA PHE A 106 25.79 -22.49 11.60
C PHE A 106 25.30 -22.37 13.05
N GLN A 107 24.26 -21.57 13.30
CA GLN A 107 23.65 -21.41 14.61
C GLN A 107 23.16 -22.75 15.17
N GLN A 108 22.47 -23.54 14.35
CA GLN A 108 21.98 -24.87 14.74
C GLN A 108 23.12 -25.81 15.14
N ALA A 109 24.25 -25.75 14.44
CA ALA A 109 25.39 -26.61 14.70
C ALA A 109 26.14 -26.27 16.00
N ILE A 110 26.02 -25.03 16.51
CA ILE A 110 26.67 -24.59 17.75
C ILE A 110 25.69 -24.39 18.93
N LYS A 111 24.39 -24.48 18.67
CA LYS A 111 23.30 -24.12 19.61
C LYS A 111 23.42 -24.76 20.98
N GLU A 112 23.71 -26.06 21.04
CA GLU A 112 23.78 -26.81 22.30
C GLU A 112 25.11 -26.60 23.06
N LEU A 113 26.13 -26.04 22.40
CA LEU A 113 27.47 -25.83 22.96
C LEU A 113 27.68 -24.41 23.49
N PHE A 114 26.89 -23.44 23.03
CA PHE A 114 27.03 -22.04 23.42
C PHE A 114 26.21 -21.71 24.69
N PRO A 115 26.76 -20.94 25.66
CA PRO A 115 26.03 -20.57 26.87
C PRO A 115 24.78 -19.73 26.58
N LYS A 116 23.62 -20.14 27.10
CA LYS A 116 22.34 -19.44 26.90
C LYS A 116 22.33 -18.06 27.54
N GLU A 117 23.04 -17.90 28.65
CA GLU A 117 23.16 -16.62 29.35
C GLU A 117 23.85 -15.60 28.43
N LYS A 118 24.93 -16.03 27.76
CA LYS A 118 25.68 -15.17 26.84
C LYS A 118 24.88 -14.79 25.61
N VAL A 119 24.15 -15.74 25.04
CA VAL A 119 23.26 -15.50 23.90
C VAL A 119 22.16 -14.49 24.27
N ALA A 120 21.69 -14.52 25.52
CA ALA A 120 20.64 -13.63 26.00
C ALA A 120 21.11 -12.18 26.21
N GLU A 121 22.40 -11.94 26.50
CA GLU A 121 22.95 -10.57 26.65
C GLU A 121 22.70 -9.69 25.41
N GLY A 122 22.61 -10.31 24.22
CA GLY A 122 22.41 -9.58 22.96
C GLY A 122 21.01 -8.96 22.83
N ILE A 123 20.03 -9.51 23.54
CA ILE A 123 18.62 -9.12 23.43
C ILE A 123 18.43 -7.66 23.86
N GLY A 124 19.17 -7.22 24.88
CA GLY A 124 19.06 -5.85 25.43
C GLY A 124 19.34 -4.77 24.39
N TYR A 125 20.16 -5.06 23.38
CA TYR A 125 20.51 -4.12 22.32
C TYR A 125 19.49 -4.07 21.16
N LEU A 126 18.59 -5.06 21.07
CA LEU A 126 17.65 -5.18 19.96
C LEU A 126 16.59 -4.09 19.99
N LEU A 127 16.06 -3.80 21.19
CA LEU A 127 14.91 -2.92 21.33
C LEU A 127 15.26 -1.44 21.04
N PRO A 128 16.35 -0.85 21.60
CA PRO A 128 16.79 0.48 21.19
C PRO A 128 17.11 0.54 19.69
N SER A 129 17.81 -0.47 19.16
CA SER A 129 18.19 -0.50 17.74
C SER A 129 17.00 -0.59 16.79
N LEU A 130 15.91 -1.24 17.20
CA LEU A 130 14.67 -1.30 16.43
C LEU A 130 14.00 0.08 16.37
N LEU A 131 13.95 0.80 17.49
CA LEU A 131 13.34 2.13 17.57
C LEU A 131 14.15 3.19 16.79
N ASP A 132 15.48 3.06 16.79
CA ASP A 132 16.38 3.90 15.99
C ASP A 132 16.34 3.57 14.48
N GLY A 133 15.64 2.50 14.09
CA GLY A 133 15.55 2.05 12.70
C GLY A 133 16.82 1.37 12.18
N ASN A 134 17.78 1.04 13.04
CA ASN A 134 19.01 0.32 12.68
C ASN A 134 18.73 -1.13 12.26
N ILE A 135 17.63 -1.71 12.76
CA ILE A 135 17.13 -3.03 12.38
C ILE A 135 15.64 -2.96 12.04
N SER A 136 15.15 -3.89 11.22
CA SER A 136 13.74 -3.97 10.85
C SER A 136 12.96 -4.90 11.79
N PRO A 137 11.63 -4.70 11.93
CA PRO A 137 10.74 -5.67 12.59
C PRO A 137 10.89 -7.08 12.02
N ASP A 138 11.01 -7.21 10.70
CA ASP A 138 11.21 -8.50 10.02
C ASP A 138 12.52 -9.19 10.44
N GLY A 139 13.60 -8.42 10.58
CA GLY A 139 14.91 -8.96 10.96
C GLY A 139 14.90 -9.48 12.39
N LEU A 140 14.27 -8.72 13.28
CA LEU A 140 14.09 -9.12 14.67
C LEU A 140 13.11 -10.30 14.79
N SER A 141 12.04 -10.31 14.00
CA SER A 141 11.13 -11.43 13.93
C SER A 141 11.84 -12.69 13.44
N TRP A 142 12.60 -12.62 12.34
CA TRP A 142 13.38 -13.76 11.86
C TRP A 142 14.35 -14.31 12.92
N LEU A 143 14.96 -13.44 13.73
CA LEU A 143 15.89 -13.82 14.78
C LEU A 143 15.19 -14.56 15.94
N LEU A 144 14.03 -14.07 16.37
CA LEU A 144 13.34 -14.53 17.59
C LEU A 144 12.14 -15.45 17.32
N ALA A 145 11.60 -15.49 16.11
CA ALA A 145 10.36 -16.19 15.82
C ALA A 145 10.51 -17.70 15.89
N LYS A 146 9.42 -18.35 16.31
CA LYS A 146 9.25 -19.81 16.30
C LYS A 146 9.44 -20.45 14.91
N ASN A 147 9.20 -19.69 13.83
CA ASN A 147 9.43 -20.12 12.44
C ASN A 147 10.92 -20.07 12.03
N GLY A 148 11.76 -19.37 12.80
CA GLY A 148 13.21 -19.46 12.81
C GLY A 148 13.69 -20.45 13.86
N SER A 149 13.03 -21.61 14.04
CA SER A 149 13.32 -22.62 15.08
C SER A 149 14.80 -23.03 15.24
N ASN A 150 15.59 -22.84 14.19
CA ASN A 150 17.04 -23.11 14.17
C ASN A 150 17.91 -21.94 14.66
N SER A 151 17.32 -20.76 14.85
CA SER A 151 18.00 -19.62 15.46
C SER A 151 18.37 -19.95 16.90
N ILE A 152 19.61 -19.63 17.27
CA ILE A 152 20.08 -19.80 18.63
C ILE A 152 19.40 -18.82 19.59
N TRP A 153 18.96 -17.65 19.13
CA TRP A 153 18.23 -16.65 19.93
C TRP A 153 16.73 -16.91 20.05
N SER A 154 16.17 -17.91 19.36
CA SER A 154 14.72 -18.16 19.36
C SER A 154 14.11 -18.41 20.75
N TYR A 155 14.86 -18.98 21.71
CA TYR A 155 14.35 -19.24 23.06
C TYR A 155 14.09 -17.95 23.85
N ALA A 156 14.75 -16.86 23.47
CA ALA A 156 14.68 -15.58 24.16
C ALA A 156 13.43 -14.77 23.81
N GLN A 157 12.67 -15.16 22.79
CA GLN A 157 11.45 -14.47 22.38
C GLN A 157 10.48 -14.25 23.55
N LYS A 158 10.24 -15.30 24.35
CA LYS A 158 9.33 -15.21 25.50
C LYS A 158 9.83 -14.24 26.56
N GLN A 159 11.13 -14.25 26.83
CA GLN A 159 11.75 -13.33 27.79
C GLN A 159 11.63 -11.89 27.28
N PHE A 160 11.99 -11.65 26.02
CA PHE A 160 11.86 -10.34 25.37
C PHE A 160 10.43 -9.78 25.44
N VAL A 161 9.42 -10.59 25.10
CA VAL A 161 8.00 -10.20 25.20
C VAL A 161 7.61 -9.89 26.65
N ASN A 162 8.03 -10.71 27.61
CA ASN A 162 7.70 -10.52 29.02
C ASN A 162 8.39 -9.29 29.62
N ASP A 163 9.63 -9.01 29.24
CA ASP A 163 10.37 -7.83 29.69
C ASP A 163 9.65 -6.55 29.25
N VAL A 164 9.18 -6.51 28.00
CA VAL A 164 8.35 -5.40 27.50
C VAL A 164 7.02 -5.31 28.27
N ARG A 165 6.30 -6.42 28.48
CA ARG A 165 5.06 -6.41 29.27
C ARG A 165 5.26 -5.87 30.69
N ASN A 166 6.32 -6.32 31.36
CA ASN A 166 6.66 -5.91 32.72
C ASN A 166 6.94 -4.42 32.78
N ASP A 167 7.71 -3.89 31.83
CA ASP A 167 8.02 -2.46 31.76
C ASP A 167 6.77 -1.61 31.53
N LEU A 168 5.92 -2.00 30.58
CA LEU A 168 4.66 -1.29 30.32
C LEU A 168 3.73 -1.31 31.54
N GLN A 169 3.67 -2.44 32.25
CA GLN A 169 2.87 -2.56 33.47
C GLN A 169 3.43 -1.67 34.59
N LEU A 170 4.75 -1.64 34.80
CA LEU A 170 5.40 -0.77 35.79
C LEU A 170 5.15 0.71 35.49
N ILE A 171 5.27 1.11 34.22
CA ILE A 171 4.98 2.48 33.77
C ILE A 171 3.53 2.84 34.12
N PHE A 172 2.57 1.97 33.79
CA PHE A 172 1.17 2.20 34.12
C PHE A 172 0.89 2.28 35.62
N ASP A 173 1.44 1.35 36.42
CA ASP A 173 1.25 1.31 37.86
C ASP A 173 1.80 2.57 38.55
N GLN A 174 2.94 3.09 38.07
CA GLN A 174 3.44 4.38 38.54
C GLN A 174 2.44 5.50 38.25
N TYR A 175 1.93 5.60 37.02
CA TYR A 175 0.97 6.65 36.64
C TYR A 175 -0.32 6.58 37.46
N LYS A 176 -0.80 5.36 37.73
CA LYS A 176 -1.99 5.13 38.56
C LYS A 176 -1.78 5.61 39.99
N ASN A 177 -0.59 5.39 40.56
CA ASN A 177 -0.32 5.60 41.98
C ASN A 177 0.23 6.98 42.32
N SER A 178 1.05 7.61 41.47
CA SER A 178 1.78 8.82 41.88
C SER A 178 1.28 10.12 41.26
N LYS A 179 0.51 10.10 40.16
CA LYS A 179 0.20 11.29 39.31
C LYS A 179 1.43 12.16 38.94
N SER A 180 2.65 11.76 39.31
CA SER A 180 3.88 12.55 39.22
C SER A 180 4.76 11.99 38.10
N LEU A 181 5.53 12.88 37.48
CA LEU A 181 6.38 12.59 36.32
C LEU A 181 7.75 11.99 36.70
N ASN A 182 8.02 11.78 37.99
CA ASN A 182 9.29 11.22 38.46
C ASN A 182 9.18 9.69 38.48
N PHE A 183 9.42 9.07 37.33
CA PHE A 183 9.52 7.63 37.20
C PHE A 183 10.98 7.20 37.48
N ASP A 184 11.18 6.40 38.52
CA ASP A 184 12.48 5.75 38.77
C ASP A 184 12.60 4.51 37.85
N GLY A 185 13.49 4.61 36.87
CA GLY A 185 13.73 3.56 35.88
C GLY A 185 14.49 2.34 36.38
N GLY A 186 14.97 2.34 37.62
CA GLY A 186 15.84 1.27 38.14
C GLY A 186 15.22 -0.14 38.10
N ASN A 187 13.90 -0.26 38.04
CA ASN A 187 13.19 -1.54 37.99
C ASN A 187 12.81 -2.00 36.57
N LEU A 188 13.05 -1.18 35.54
CA LEU A 188 12.79 -1.56 34.16
C LEU A 188 13.75 -2.66 33.70
N LYS A 189 13.26 -3.55 32.87
CA LYS A 189 14.02 -4.60 32.19
C LYS A 189 14.71 -4.08 30.94
N CYS A 190 14.09 -3.13 30.23
CA CYS A 190 14.72 -2.39 29.16
C CYS A 190 15.28 -1.05 29.67
N GLU A 191 16.26 -0.50 28.95
CA GLU A 191 16.82 0.81 29.30
C GLU A 191 15.72 1.89 29.32
N ILE A 192 15.69 2.71 30.36
CA ILE A 192 14.70 3.81 30.50
C ILE A 192 14.65 4.73 29.26
N GLY A 193 15.78 4.88 28.56
CA GLY A 193 15.90 5.62 27.31
C GLY A 193 14.84 5.24 26.28
N VAL A 194 14.54 3.94 26.18
CA VAL A 194 13.52 3.36 25.30
C VAL A 194 12.15 3.97 25.56
N TRP A 195 11.77 4.10 26.83
CA TRP A 195 10.41 4.44 27.25
C TRP A 195 10.21 5.92 27.51
N ASN A 196 11.25 6.75 27.37
CA ASN A 196 11.21 8.17 27.72
C ASN A 196 10.07 8.94 27.05
N GLN A 197 9.81 8.70 25.76
CA GLN A 197 8.74 9.37 25.02
C GLN A 197 7.36 8.89 25.46
N LEU A 198 7.21 7.57 25.66
CA LEU A 198 6.00 6.98 26.21
C LEU A 198 5.66 7.55 27.60
N ILE A 199 6.66 7.63 28.48
CA ILE A 199 6.52 8.18 29.84
C ILE A 199 6.13 9.65 29.74
N ARG A 200 6.98 10.52 29.15
CA ARG A 200 6.70 11.96 29.06
C ARG A 200 5.37 12.29 28.38
N GLY A 201 5.00 11.51 27.36
CA GLY A 201 3.80 11.69 26.56
C GLY A 201 2.54 11.01 27.09
N TRP A 202 2.59 10.28 28.21
CA TRP A 202 1.54 9.34 28.62
C TRP A 202 0.13 9.93 28.64
N GLN A 203 -0.06 11.08 29.29
CA GLN A 203 -1.37 11.75 29.35
C GLN A 203 -1.88 12.14 27.96
N GLY A 204 -0.97 12.52 27.06
CA GLY A 204 -1.30 12.89 25.69
C GLY A 204 -1.62 11.74 24.79
N ILE A 205 -0.94 10.62 24.98
CA ILE A 205 -1.25 9.35 24.32
C ILE A 205 -2.62 8.84 24.77
N GLN A 206 -2.89 8.85 26.08
CA GLN A 206 -4.17 8.42 26.65
C GLN A 206 -5.35 9.25 26.12
N ARG A 207 -5.16 10.56 25.96
CA ARG A 207 -6.15 11.48 25.39
C ARG A 207 -6.11 11.54 23.85
N ARG A 208 -5.14 10.88 23.22
CA ARG A 208 -4.89 10.80 21.78
C ARG A 208 -4.57 12.12 21.08
N TYR A 209 -4.08 13.13 21.81
CA TYR A 209 -3.56 14.36 21.19
C TYR A 209 -2.05 14.27 20.90
N TYR A 210 -1.37 13.27 21.46
CA TYR A 210 0.04 13.01 21.24
C TYR A 210 0.24 11.58 20.74
N LYS A 211 1.22 11.41 19.86
CA LYS A 211 1.58 10.13 19.24
C LYS A 211 3.08 9.98 19.27
N CYS A 212 3.54 8.76 19.47
CA CYS A 212 4.94 8.40 19.42
C CYS A 212 5.15 7.44 18.25
N GLU A 213 5.29 8.02 17.04
CA GLU A 213 5.42 7.27 15.78
C GLU A 213 6.63 6.32 15.79
N GLU A 214 7.66 6.65 16.58
CA GLU A 214 8.86 5.84 16.79
C GLU A 214 8.59 4.44 17.34
N TYR A 215 7.48 4.20 18.03
CA TYR A 215 7.12 2.87 18.55
C TYR A 215 6.38 2.00 17.54
N ARG A 216 6.07 2.51 16.34
CA ARG A 216 5.39 1.72 15.30
C ARG A 216 6.11 0.41 14.94
N PRO A 217 7.45 0.34 14.85
CA PRO A 217 8.17 -0.91 14.62
C PRO A 217 7.87 -2.00 15.66
N LEU A 218 7.63 -1.63 16.93
CA LEU A 218 7.23 -2.59 17.96
C LEU A 218 5.81 -3.13 17.69
N ALA A 219 4.89 -2.29 17.23
CA ALA A 219 3.54 -2.73 16.87
C ALA A 219 3.56 -3.80 15.77
N GLU A 220 4.35 -3.56 14.73
CA GLU A 220 4.54 -4.47 13.60
C GLU A 220 5.18 -5.79 14.06
N LEU A 221 6.23 -5.73 14.88
CA LEU A 221 6.89 -6.89 15.46
C LEU A 221 5.93 -7.77 16.29
N PHE A 222 5.19 -7.16 17.22
CA PHE A 222 4.30 -7.90 18.10
C PHE A 222 3.08 -8.46 17.38
N GLU A 223 2.61 -7.80 16.30
CA GLU A 223 1.59 -8.39 15.44
C GLU A 223 2.11 -9.65 14.74
N GLU A 224 3.38 -9.68 14.34
CA GLU A 224 4.02 -10.88 13.76
C GLU A 224 4.19 -12.01 14.78
N PHE A 225 4.54 -11.66 16.03
CA PHE A 225 4.59 -12.62 17.15
C PHE A 225 3.22 -13.11 17.60
N ARG A 226 2.13 -12.49 17.11
CA ARG A 226 0.76 -12.72 17.58
C ARG A 226 0.54 -12.37 19.05
N GLU A 227 1.30 -11.41 19.56
CA GLU A 227 1.07 -10.79 20.86
C GLU A 227 0.09 -9.62 20.65
N ASP A 228 -1.18 -9.96 20.45
CA ASP A 228 -2.21 -9.03 19.97
C ASP A 228 -2.42 -7.84 20.92
N ASP A 229 -2.25 -8.03 22.23
CA ASP A 229 -2.32 -7.00 23.26
C ASP A 229 -1.21 -5.95 23.08
N LEU A 230 0.05 -6.38 23.00
CA LEU A 230 1.20 -5.52 22.79
C LEU A 230 1.13 -4.82 21.42
N ALA A 231 0.76 -5.56 20.37
CA ALA A 231 0.60 -4.99 19.04
C ALA A 231 -0.44 -3.85 19.04
N ALA A 232 -1.61 -4.09 19.65
CA ALA A 232 -2.66 -3.08 19.75
C ALA A 232 -2.23 -1.89 20.60
N TYR A 233 -1.51 -2.13 21.70
CA TYR A 233 -0.96 -1.08 22.54
C TYR A 233 -0.03 -0.16 21.74
N PHE A 234 0.95 -0.72 21.03
CA PHE A 234 1.90 0.10 20.27
C PHE A 234 1.28 0.77 19.05
N TYR A 235 0.34 0.15 18.34
CA TYR A 235 -0.44 0.87 17.30
C TYR A 235 -1.28 2.01 17.89
N GLN A 236 -1.82 1.84 19.09
CA GLN A 236 -2.54 2.91 19.78
C GLN A 236 -1.61 4.06 20.18
N VAL A 237 -0.38 3.76 20.60
CA VAL A 237 0.66 4.74 20.93
C VAL A 237 1.19 5.48 19.69
N SER A 238 1.45 4.75 18.60
CA SER A 238 2.07 5.31 17.39
C SER A 238 1.08 5.97 16.45
N ASP A 239 -0.05 5.31 16.17
CA ASP A 239 -0.99 5.73 15.14
C ASP A 239 -2.21 6.44 15.75
N GLY A 240 -2.45 6.22 17.04
CA GLY A 240 -3.61 6.71 17.79
C GLY A 240 -4.87 5.87 17.61
N LEU A 241 -4.85 4.85 16.74
CA LEU A 241 -5.98 3.99 16.42
C LEU A 241 -5.50 2.60 15.98
N VAL A 242 -6.24 1.55 16.35
CA VAL A 242 -5.92 0.16 16.02
C VAL A 242 -6.82 -0.36 14.89
N ASN A 243 -6.26 -1.11 13.95
CA ASN A 243 -7.04 -1.66 12.83
C ASN A 243 -8.17 -2.59 13.33
N LYS A 244 -9.27 -2.72 12.58
CA LYS A 244 -10.45 -3.52 12.97
C LYS A 244 -10.11 -4.98 13.26
N LYS A 245 -9.21 -5.58 12.49
CA LYS A 245 -8.88 -7.01 12.57
C LYS A 245 -8.12 -7.33 13.86
N LEU A 246 -7.10 -6.55 14.18
CA LEU A 246 -6.34 -6.63 15.42
C LEU A 246 -7.22 -6.27 16.62
N PHE A 247 -8.00 -5.20 16.53
CA PHE A 247 -8.94 -4.83 17.59
C PHE A 247 -9.92 -5.95 17.95
N GLY A 248 -10.47 -6.64 16.94
CA GLY A 248 -11.39 -7.76 17.15
C GLY A 248 -10.75 -9.03 17.73
N ARG A 249 -9.42 -9.12 17.74
CA ARG A 249 -8.68 -10.21 18.41
C ARG A 249 -8.45 -9.93 19.89
N LEU A 250 -8.63 -8.69 20.35
CA LEU A 250 -8.40 -8.34 21.74
C LEU A 250 -9.45 -8.95 22.68
N PRO A 251 -9.04 -9.39 23.87
CA PRO A 251 -9.96 -9.69 24.97
C PRO A 251 -10.89 -8.49 25.24
N ASP A 252 -12.13 -8.75 25.63
CA ASP A 252 -13.15 -7.74 25.97
C ASP A 252 -13.59 -6.77 24.86
N SER A 253 -13.01 -6.84 23.66
CA SER A 253 -13.46 -6.09 22.47
C SER A 253 -14.94 -6.32 22.16
N GLN A 254 -15.46 -7.52 22.47
CA GLN A 254 -16.86 -7.89 22.28
C GLN A 254 -17.78 -7.54 23.46
N ARG A 255 -17.23 -7.32 24.68
CA ARG A 255 -18.02 -7.13 25.90
C ARG A 255 -18.20 -5.67 26.28
N SER A 256 -17.14 -4.85 26.21
CA SER A 256 -17.16 -3.46 26.67
C SER A 256 -17.06 -2.44 25.53
N GLY A 257 -16.67 -2.86 24.33
CA GLY A 257 -16.41 -1.97 23.19
C GLY A 257 -15.17 -1.07 23.35
N TYR A 258 -14.51 -1.11 24.52
CA TYR A 258 -13.35 -0.30 24.88
C TYR A 258 -12.33 -1.15 25.66
N PRO A 259 -11.60 -2.06 24.97
CA PRO A 259 -10.55 -2.84 25.62
C PRO A 259 -9.45 -1.89 26.15
N VAL A 260 -8.97 -2.16 27.36
CA VAL A 260 -7.88 -1.41 27.99
C VAL A 260 -6.68 -2.34 28.11
N VAL A 261 -5.53 -1.90 27.62
CA VAL A 261 -4.29 -2.69 27.62
C VAL A 261 -3.20 -1.85 28.28
N PHE A 262 -2.59 -2.37 29.36
CA PHE A 262 -1.62 -1.64 30.19
C PHE A 262 -2.07 -0.22 30.55
N GLY A 263 -3.35 -0.07 30.95
CA GLY A 263 -3.93 1.23 31.29
C GLY A 263 -4.30 2.15 30.12
N LEU A 264 -4.01 1.75 28.88
CA LEU A 264 -4.30 2.52 27.69
C LEU A 264 -5.62 2.05 27.06
N PRO A 265 -6.63 2.94 26.91
CA PRO A 265 -7.86 2.59 26.21
C PRO A 265 -7.58 2.45 24.71
N ILE A 266 -7.78 1.25 24.20
CA ILE A 266 -7.59 0.95 22.78
C ILE A 266 -8.82 1.37 22.01
N LYS A 267 -8.62 2.17 20.97
CA LYS A 267 -9.70 2.60 20.08
C LYS A 267 -9.50 2.00 18.69
N ARG A 268 -10.56 1.35 18.21
CA ARG A 268 -10.64 0.87 16.85
C ARG A 268 -10.64 2.04 15.85
N LYS A 269 -9.88 1.91 14.77
CA LYS A 269 -10.01 2.70 13.55
C LYS A 269 -11.39 2.43 12.96
N GLU A 270 -12.26 3.43 13.04
CA GLU A 270 -13.62 3.34 12.51
C GLU A 270 -13.56 3.25 10.98
N THR A 271 -14.30 2.30 10.43
CA THR A 271 -14.57 2.26 8.99
C THR A 271 -15.76 3.16 8.71
N LEU A 272 -15.90 3.65 7.46
CA LEU A 272 -17.06 4.47 7.07
C LEU A 272 -18.41 3.83 7.42
N ILE A 273 -18.46 2.49 7.42
CA ILE A 273 -19.64 1.70 7.77
C ILE A 273 -19.97 1.81 9.28
N ASP A 274 -18.97 1.87 10.16
CA ASP A 274 -19.21 1.99 11.61
C ASP A 274 -19.73 3.37 12.00
N VAL A 275 -19.23 4.41 11.32
CA VAL A 275 -19.73 5.78 11.46
C VAL A 275 -21.20 5.84 11.07
N LEU A 276 -21.56 5.17 9.96
CA LEU A 276 -22.94 5.07 9.50
C LEU A 276 -23.84 4.35 10.51
N ILE A 277 -23.40 3.23 11.07
CA ILE A 277 -24.16 2.44 12.06
C ILE A 277 -24.35 3.22 13.37
N LYS A 278 -23.32 3.93 13.86
CA LYS A 278 -23.44 4.79 15.05
C LYS A 278 -24.46 5.91 14.84
N PHE A 279 -24.44 6.54 13.67
CA PHE A 279 -25.43 7.54 13.29
C PHE A 279 -26.85 6.96 13.33
N ILE A 280 -27.06 5.77 12.77
CA ILE A 280 -28.38 5.11 12.77
C ILE A 280 -28.82 4.79 14.21
N ASN A 281 -27.95 4.18 15.03
CA ASN A 281 -28.30 3.78 16.40
C ASN A 281 -28.56 4.97 17.34
N GLN A 282 -27.84 6.08 17.18
CA GLN A 282 -28.07 7.30 17.96
C GLN A 282 -29.43 7.96 17.64
N PHE A 283 -29.92 7.79 16.40
CA PHE A 283 -31.26 8.23 15.99
C PHE A 283 -32.38 7.27 16.42
N VAL A 284 -32.09 5.97 16.53
CA VAL A 284 -33.05 4.93 16.92
C VAL A 284 -33.32 4.89 18.44
N ASN A 285 -32.38 5.35 19.27
CA ASN A 285 -32.48 5.28 20.75
C ASN A 285 -32.96 6.58 21.43
N GLN A 286 -33.37 7.60 20.68
CA GLN A 286 -34.13 8.71 21.26
C GLN A 286 -35.61 8.34 21.23
N ASP A 287 -36.35 8.55 22.33
CA ASP A 287 -37.81 8.37 22.42
C ASP A 287 -38.51 9.34 21.47
N ILE A 288 -38.47 9.01 20.20
CA ILE A 288 -39.07 9.79 19.13
C ILE A 288 -40.05 8.85 18.45
N ASP A 289 -41.28 9.34 18.36
CA ASP A 289 -42.42 8.74 17.70
C ASP A 289 -41.97 7.95 16.45
N MET A 290 -42.34 6.67 16.37
CA MET A 290 -41.77 5.65 15.45
C MET A 290 -41.78 6.06 13.96
N LYS A 291 -42.55 7.09 13.60
CA LYS A 291 -42.55 7.70 12.26
C LYS A 291 -41.29 8.51 11.94
N ILE A 292 -40.64 9.14 12.91
CA ILE A 292 -39.40 9.91 12.69
C ILE A 292 -38.17 9.00 12.66
N LEU A 293 -38.23 7.85 13.34
CA LEU A 293 -37.16 6.84 13.40
C LEU A 293 -36.77 6.29 12.03
N TYR A 294 -37.73 6.18 11.11
CA TYR A 294 -37.46 5.80 9.71
C TYR A 294 -37.11 7.02 8.86
N VAL A 295 -37.76 8.16 9.10
CA VAL A 295 -37.61 9.33 8.23
C VAL A 295 -36.26 10.00 8.40
N ALA A 296 -35.68 10.11 9.59
CA ALA A 296 -34.39 10.81 9.76
C ALA A 296 -33.17 10.06 9.16
N PRO A 297 -32.97 8.75 9.36
CA PRO A 297 -31.89 8.03 8.68
C PRO A 297 -32.18 7.83 7.20
N ILE A 298 -33.44 7.72 6.76
CA ILE A 298 -33.80 7.72 5.33
C ILE A 298 -33.61 9.12 4.72
N SER A 299 -33.78 10.20 5.48
CA SER A 299 -33.56 11.58 5.01
C SER A 299 -32.10 11.98 5.02
N LEU A 300 -31.28 11.44 5.93
CA LEU A 300 -29.81 11.57 5.90
C LEU A 300 -29.18 10.60 4.90
N LEU A 301 -29.82 9.44 4.67
CA LEU A 301 -29.59 8.69 3.45
C LEU A 301 -30.03 9.55 2.27
N ILE A 302 -31.16 10.24 2.21
CA ILE A 302 -31.55 11.04 1.01
C ILE A 302 -30.77 12.37 0.90
N LEU A 303 -30.17 12.89 1.97
CA LEU A 303 -29.29 14.06 1.93
C LEU A 303 -27.81 13.68 1.75
N GLY A 304 -27.40 12.48 2.17
CA GLY A 304 -26.09 11.87 1.90
C GLY A 304 -26.05 10.99 0.63
N SER A 305 -27.21 10.58 0.13
CA SER A 305 -27.45 9.77 -1.08
C SER A 305 -28.32 10.51 -2.11
N GLY A 306 -28.71 11.75 -1.83
CA GLY A 306 -29.17 12.73 -2.82
C GLY A 306 -28.03 13.31 -3.66
N TRP A 307 -26.82 12.76 -3.55
CA TRP A 307 -25.74 12.95 -4.52
C TRP A 307 -24.94 11.67 -4.81
N PHE A 308 -25.60 10.51 -4.86
CA PHE A 308 -24.93 9.26 -5.24
C PHE A 308 -25.73 8.47 -6.30
N VAL A 309 -25.83 9.04 -7.50
CA VAL A 309 -25.80 8.27 -8.74
C VAL A 309 -24.49 8.60 -9.44
N GLY A 310 -23.44 7.87 -9.04
CA GLY A 310 -22.12 7.91 -9.70
C GLY A 310 -20.98 8.45 -8.84
N SER A 311 -20.60 7.76 -7.75
CA SER A 311 -19.22 7.90 -7.26
C SER A 311 -18.61 6.56 -6.83
N LYS A 312 -17.76 6.10 -7.75
CA LYS A 312 -16.41 5.56 -7.54
C LYS A 312 -16.04 5.10 -6.12
N THR A 313 -15.63 3.84 -6.06
CA THR A 313 -14.69 3.30 -5.09
C THR A 313 -13.46 4.21 -4.98
N TRP A 314 -13.31 4.91 -3.86
CA TRP A 314 -12.07 5.59 -3.49
C TRP A 314 -11.03 4.52 -3.12
N GLN A 315 -10.13 4.20 -4.05
CA GLN A 315 -8.88 3.51 -3.74
C GLN A 315 -7.82 4.58 -3.51
N TYR A 316 -7.32 4.70 -2.28
CA TYR A 316 -6.05 5.36 -2.02
C TYR A 316 -4.95 4.50 -2.69
N VAL A 317 -4.45 4.96 -3.82
CA VAL A 317 -3.19 4.47 -4.38
C VAL A 317 -2.09 5.14 -3.57
N TYR A 318 -1.30 4.34 -2.86
CA TYR A 318 -0.08 4.82 -2.21
C TYR A 318 0.81 5.47 -3.28
N ALA A 319 1.12 6.75 -3.10
CA ALA A 319 1.83 7.58 -4.06
C ALA A 319 3.21 7.03 -4.47
N ASN A 320 3.87 6.22 -3.63
CA ASN A 320 5.27 5.86 -3.82
C ASN A 320 5.54 4.77 -4.89
N GLU A 321 4.57 3.93 -5.26
CA GLU A 321 4.79 2.85 -6.25
C GLU A 321 4.45 3.25 -7.69
N ALA A 322 3.41 4.07 -7.88
CA ALA A 322 3.04 4.61 -9.19
C ALA A 322 4.03 5.68 -9.67
N GLU A 323 4.60 6.45 -8.74
CA GLU A 323 5.62 7.46 -8.98
C GLU A 323 6.95 6.83 -9.46
N LYS A 324 7.36 5.72 -8.83
CA LYS A 324 8.58 4.98 -9.20
C LYS A 324 8.47 4.29 -10.56
N PHE A 325 7.30 3.70 -10.86
CA PHE A 325 7.04 3.02 -12.14
C PHE A 325 6.96 3.98 -13.35
N LEU A 326 6.53 5.23 -13.14
CA LEU A 326 6.37 6.22 -14.21
C LEU A 326 7.66 7.02 -14.48
N CYS A 327 8.50 7.25 -13.46
CA CYS A 327 9.84 7.85 -13.64
C CYS A 327 10.83 6.91 -14.32
N GLU A 328 10.76 5.60 -14.04
CA GLU A 328 11.67 4.60 -14.63
C GLU A 328 11.43 4.41 -16.14
N LYS A 329 10.24 4.77 -16.64
CA LYS A 329 9.86 4.62 -18.05
C LYS A 329 10.06 5.87 -18.92
N SER A 330 10.28 7.05 -18.34
CA SER A 330 10.33 8.33 -19.09
C SER A 330 11.74 8.78 -19.49
N GLY A 331 12.80 8.18 -18.94
CA GLY A 331 14.17 8.41 -19.40
C GLY A 331 14.67 9.87 -19.30
N SER A 332 14.05 10.73 -18.48
CA SER A 332 14.48 12.12 -18.29
C SER A 332 14.80 12.39 -16.82
N GLY A 333 16.06 12.73 -16.56
CA GLY A 333 16.50 13.28 -15.28
C GLY A 333 15.88 14.66 -15.04
N GLU A 334 15.48 14.87 -13.78
CA GLU A 334 15.24 16.16 -13.12
C GLU A 334 14.06 16.99 -13.69
N ASN A 335 12.96 17.00 -12.90
CA ASN A 335 11.67 17.71 -13.09
C ASN A 335 10.57 16.98 -13.87
N CYS A 336 9.90 16.04 -13.19
CA CYS A 336 8.58 15.53 -13.61
C CYS A 336 7.46 16.43 -13.05
N PRO A 337 6.68 17.15 -13.86
CA PRO A 337 5.46 17.80 -13.39
C PRO A 337 4.40 16.72 -13.07
N VAL A 338 4.00 16.63 -11.80
CA VAL A 338 2.94 15.73 -11.33
C VAL A 338 1.60 16.22 -11.88
N ILE A 339 1.02 15.49 -12.83
CA ILE A 339 -0.36 15.75 -13.29
C ILE A 339 -1.32 15.01 -12.35
N VAL A 340 -1.90 15.76 -11.40
CA VAL A 340 -2.94 15.24 -10.51
C VAL A 340 -4.27 15.19 -11.27
N LEU A 341 -4.73 13.99 -11.64
CA LEU A 341 -6.03 13.78 -12.28
C LEU A 341 -7.14 13.69 -11.21
N ASP A 342 -7.48 14.82 -10.57
CA ASP A 342 -8.47 14.88 -9.49
C ASP A 342 -9.95 14.95 -9.95
N GLY A 343 -10.19 14.98 -11.27
CA GLY A 343 -11.51 15.03 -11.89
C GLY A 343 -12.18 16.42 -11.95
N LYS A 344 -11.55 17.46 -11.38
CA LYS A 344 -12.08 18.84 -11.41
C LYS A 344 -11.79 19.54 -12.74
N ALA A 345 -10.59 19.36 -13.29
CA ALA A 345 -10.16 20.00 -14.53
C ALA A 345 -10.29 19.11 -15.79
N HIS A 346 -10.57 17.81 -15.63
CA HIS A 346 -10.52 16.81 -16.71
C HIS A 346 -11.71 15.85 -16.67
N TYR A 347 -12.01 15.20 -17.80
CA TYR A 347 -13.09 14.23 -17.88
C TYR A 347 -12.74 12.95 -17.13
N SER A 348 -13.69 12.47 -16.33
CA SER A 348 -13.58 11.22 -15.61
C SER A 348 -13.91 10.02 -16.51
N PHE A 349 -13.44 8.81 -16.18
CA PHE A 349 -13.74 7.62 -17.00
C PHE A 349 -15.25 7.39 -17.20
N ASP A 350 -16.09 7.61 -16.19
CA ASP A 350 -17.54 7.43 -16.30
C ASP A 350 -18.18 8.48 -17.22
N GLU A 351 -17.63 9.70 -17.24
CA GLU A 351 -18.03 10.77 -18.18
C GLU A 351 -17.62 10.40 -19.61
N ILE A 352 -16.38 9.95 -19.79
CA ILE A 352 -15.84 9.47 -21.07
C ILE A 352 -16.69 8.32 -21.62
N LYS A 353 -17.03 7.35 -20.77
CA LYS A 353 -17.89 6.20 -21.07
C LYS A 353 -19.28 6.61 -21.54
N LYS A 354 -19.80 7.74 -21.09
CA LYS A 354 -21.10 8.28 -21.52
C LYS A 354 -21.01 9.13 -22.79
N ILE A 355 -19.92 9.88 -22.97
CA ILE A 355 -19.77 10.88 -24.04
C ILE A 355 -19.30 10.24 -25.34
N ILE A 356 -18.23 9.43 -25.30
CA ILE A 356 -17.59 8.90 -26.50
C ILE A 356 -18.54 8.01 -27.33
N PRO A 357 -19.32 7.07 -26.74
CA PRO A 357 -20.25 6.27 -27.55
C PRO A 357 -21.31 7.11 -28.26
N LYS A 358 -21.75 8.23 -27.66
CA LYS A 358 -22.69 9.16 -28.30
C LYS A 358 -22.06 9.90 -29.48
N VAL A 359 -20.77 10.26 -29.37
CA VAL A 359 -20.00 10.86 -30.47
C VAL A 359 -19.89 9.87 -31.63
N VAL A 360 -19.45 8.64 -31.35
CA VAL A 360 -19.28 7.59 -32.36
C VAL A 360 -20.60 7.34 -33.09
N ASN A 361 -21.70 7.12 -32.36
CA ASN A 361 -23.00 6.86 -32.97
C ASN A 361 -23.46 8.04 -33.85
N ARG A 362 -23.27 9.29 -33.41
CA ARG A 362 -23.62 10.48 -34.24
C ARG A 362 -22.81 10.57 -35.52
N VAL A 363 -21.50 10.30 -35.44
CA VAL A 363 -20.64 10.31 -36.63
C VAL A 363 -21.02 9.18 -37.58
N VAL A 364 -21.31 7.98 -37.06
CA VAL A 364 -21.77 6.83 -37.85
C VAL A 364 -23.07 7.16 -38.59
N GLU A 365 -24.08 7.70 -37.91
CA GLU A 365 -25.35 8.08 -38.56
C GLU A 365 -25.16 9.19 -39.62
N LYS A 366 -24.28 10.18 -39.36
CA LYS A 366 -23.96 11.22 -40.34
C LYS A 366 -23.26 10.64 -41.58
N GLN A 367 -22.33 9.72 -41.40
CA GLN A 367 -21.63 9.05 -42.50
C GLN A 367 -22.56 8.14 -43.30
N LYS A 368 -23.53 7.49 -42.63
CA LYS A 368 -24.58 6.70 -43.28
C LYS A 368 -25.49 7.56 -44.14
N GLY A 369 -25.91 8.73 -43.66
CA GLY A 369 -26.70 9.70 -44.43
C GLY A 369 -25.98 10.27 -45.66
N LEU A 370 -24.64 10.32 -45.65
CA LEU A 370 -23.83 10.74 -46.81
C LEU A 370 -23.64 9.63 -47.86
N LEU A 371 -23.91 8.37 -47.52
CA LEU A 371 -23.71 7.20 -48.41
C LEU A 371 -24.99 6.72 -49.10
N ILE A 372 -26.16 7.25 -48.74
CA ILE A 372 -27.45 6.91 -49.35
C ILE A 372 -27.95 8.13 -50.13
N PRO A 373 -27.94 8.13 -51.48
CA PRO A 373 -28.65 9.13 -52.27
C PRO A 373 -30.15 9.00 -52.01
N GLU A 374 -30.85 10.13 -51.87
CA GLU A 374 -32.30 10.25 -51.64
C GLU A 374 -33.21 9.56 -52.70
N SER A 375 -32.66 8.88 -53.71
CA SER A 375 -33.45 8.32 -54.82
C SER A 375 -33.84 6.84 -54.69
N THR A 376 -33.68 6.19 -53.54
CA THR A 376 -34.16 4.79 -53.38
C THR A 376 -35.10 4.60 -52.20
N GLN A 377 -36.06 5.51 -52.04
CA GLN A 377 -37.19 5.34 -51.12
C GLN A 377 -38.36 4.61 -51.81
N SER A 378 -38.11 3.50 -52.49
CA SER A 378 -39.17 2.54 -52.80
C SER A 378 -38.57 1.16 -53.10
N ILE A 379 -38.81 0.20 -52.22
CA ILE A 379 -39.26 -1.19 -52.49
C ILE A 379 -39.07 -1.99 -51.19
N ARG A 380 -40.14 -2.70 -50.83
CA ARG A 380 -40.43 -3.36 -49.55
C ARG A 380 -39.48 -4.50 -49.18
N ASP A 381 -39.31 -4.65 -47.86
CA ASP A 381 -39.24 -5.88 -47.07
C ASP A 381 -38.66 -7.13 -47.75
N SER A 382 -37.35 -7.30 -47.63
CA SER A 382 -36.76 -8.64 -47.59
C SER A 382 -35.66 -8.69 -46.53
N GLU A 383 -35.60 -9.81 -45.82
CA GLU A 383 -34.64 -10.10 -44.74
C GLU A 383 -33.17 -9.94 -45.18
N SER A 384 -32.92 -10.12 -46.48
CA SER A 384 -31.63 -9.90 -47.16
C SER A 384 -31.15 -8.43 -47.09
N ASN A 385 -32.07 -7.45 -47.20
CA ASN A 385 -31.72 -6.03 -47.11
C ASN A 385 -31.40 -5.60 -45.67
N LYS A 386 -32.02 -6.22 -44.66
CA LYS A 386 -31.68 -6.01 -43.24
C LYS A 386 -30.25 -6.46 -42.95
N LEU A 387 -29.83 -7.60 -43.52
CA LEU A 387 -28.47 -8.13 -43.37
C LEU A 387 -27.42 -7.21 -44.04
N ARG A 388 -27.70 -6.72 -45.26
CA ARG A 388 -26.84 -5.75 -45.97
C ARG A 388 -26.77 -4.40 -45.27
N GLN A 389 -27.87 -3.90 -44.73
CA GLN A 389 -27.91 -2.63 -43.98
C GLN A 389 -27.18 -2.72 -42.63
N ASN A 390 -27.21 -3.88 -41.97
CA ASN A 390 -26.47 -4.11 -40.72
C ASN A 390 -24.96 -4.22 -40.96
N SER A 391 -24.54 -4.94 -42.01
CA SER A 391 -23.13 -5.04 -42.41
C SER A 391 -22.53 -3.68 -42.79
N GLY A 392 -23.25 -2.85 -43.55
CA GLY A 392 -22.78 -1.51 -43.91
C GLY A 392 -22.67 -0.54 -42.72
N ARG A 393 -23.49 -0.72 -41.67
CA ARG A 393 -23.37 0.07 -40.43
C ARG A 393 -22.14 -0.34 -39.62
N GLN A 394 -21.90 -1.65 -39.50
CA GLN A 394 -20.76 -2.20 -38.78
C GLN A 394 -19.43 -1.75 -39.41
N ASP A 395 -19.30 -1.79 -40.73
CA ASP A 395 -18.11 -1.32 -41.44
C ASP A 395 -17.81 0.18 -41.20
N ILE A 396 -18.85 1.00 -41.15
CA ILE A 396 -18.72 2.45 -40.86
C ILE A 396 -18.35 2.66 -39.39
N GLU A 397 -18.95 1.90 -38.48
CA GLU A 397 -18.68 1.98 -37.05
C GLU A 397 -17.24 1.58 -36.73
N GLU A 398 -16.74 0.46 -37.25
CA GLU A 398 -15.34 0.04 -37.11
C GLU A 398 -14.37 1.11 -37.64
N LYS A 399 -14.69 1.71 -38.80
CA LYS A 399 -13.88 2.79 -39.38
C LYS A 399 -13.86 4.03 -38.49
N VAL A 400 -15.00 4.41 -37.91
CA VAL A 400 -15.12 5.55 -36.98
C VAL A 400 -14.34 5.28 -35.69
N ILE A 401 -14.47 4.09 -35.12
CA ILE A 401 -13.75 3.66 -33.91
C ILE A 401 -12.23 3.67 -34.16
N GLY A 402 -11.77 3.11 -35.28
CA GLY A 402 -10.34 3.11 -35.63
C GLY A 402 -9.77 4.53 -35.74
N LYS A 403 -10.54 5.48 -36.28
CA LYS A 403 -10.14 6.90 -36.35
C LYS A 403 -10.15 7.59 -34.99
N LEU A 404 -11.14 7.29 -34.15
CA LEU A 404 -11.17 7.77 -32.77
C LEU A 404 -9.91 7.35 -32.00
N ILE A 405 -9.54 6.06 -32.04
CA ILE A 405 -8.35 5.54 -31.34
C ILE A 405 -7.07 6.22 -31.88
N GLN A 406 -6.98 6.41 -33.20
CA GLN A 406 -5.85 7.11 -33.83
C GLN A 406 -5.71 8.56 -33.34
N ILE A 407 -6.83 9.29 -33.22
CA ILE A 407 -6.85 10.70 -32.78
C ILE A 407 -6.52 10.83 -31.29
N LEU A 408 -6.91 9.86 -30.48
CA LEU A 408 -6.59 9.79 -29.06
C LEU A 408 -5.13 9.40 -28.78
N GLY A 409 -4.41 8.91 -29.79
CA GLY A 409 -2.96 8.70 -29.73
C GLY A 409 -2.51 7.49 -28.89
N ASP A 410 -3.43 6.62 -28.51
CA ASP A 410 -3.14 5.40 -27.74
C ASP A 410 -3.78 4.18 -28.42
N THR A 411 -2.96 3.38 -29.10
CA THR A 411 -3.39 2.18 -29.85
C THR A 411 -3.79 1.02 -28.96
N THR A 412 -3.58 1.12 -27.64
CA THR A 412 -3.94 0.06 -26.68
C THR A 412 -5.37 0.19 -26.18
N LEU A 413 -6.07 1.28 -26.49
CA LEU A 413 -7.47 1.51 -26.14
C LEU A 413 -8.39 0.53 -26.88
N LYS A 414 -9.30 -0.10 -26.12
CA LYS A 414 -10.33 -0.99 -26.66
C LYS A 414 -11.70 -0.34 -26.47
N TYR A 415 -12.40 -0.08 -27.56
CA TYR A 415 -13.70 0.62 -27.51
C TYR A 415 -14.76 -0.17 -26.74
N GLU A 416 -14.63 -1.49 -26.71
CA GLU A 416 -15.48 -2.41 -25.96
C GLU A 416 -15.50 -2.10 -24.46
N ASP A 417 -14.40 -1.54 -23.92
CA ASP A 417 -14.31 -1.11 -22.52
C ASP A 417 -15.36 -0.05 -22.18
N LEU A 418 -15.74 0.79 -23.15
CA LEU A 418 -16.75 1.84 -22.95
C LEU A 418 -18.18 1.28 -22.95
N ASN A 419 -18.40 0.10 -23.53
CA ASN A 419 -19.71 -0.54 -23.63
C ASN A 419 -19.91 -1.67 -22.61
N SER A 420 -18.85 -2.07 -21.89
CA SER A 420 -18.89 -3.16 -20.93
C SER A 420 -19.71 -2.80 -19.68
N THR A 421 -20.59 -3.72 -19.24
CA THR A 421 -21.28 -3.64 -17.94
C THR A 421 -20.48 -4.31 -16.81
N ALA A 422 -19.37 -4.98 -17.13
CA ALA A 422 -18.51 -5.66 -16.17
C ALA A 422 -17.61 -4.67 -15.40
N LYS A 423 -17.04 -5.14 -14.29
CA LYS A 423 -16.07 -4.37 -13.49
C LYS A 423 -14.79 -4.17 -14.31
N ILE A 424 -14.50 -2.92 -14.67
CA ILE A 424 -13.32 -2.53 -15.47
C ILE A 424 -12.12 -2.30 -14.55
N GLU A 425 -10.96 -2.84 -14.94
CA GLU A 425 -9.70 -2.68 -14.23
C GLU A 425 -9.26 -1.20 -14.17
N GLU A 426 -8.65 -0.81 -13.05
CA GLU A 426 -8.27 0.58 -12.81
C GLU A 426 -7.21 1.11 -13.80
N LYS A 427 -6.35 0.21 -14.29
CA LYS A 427 -5.35 0.51 -15.33
C LYS A 427 -6.02 0.97 -16.63
N VAL A 428 -7.11 0.30 -17.03
CA VAL A 428 -7.87 0.62 -18.24
C VAL A 428 -8.57 1.97 -18.12
N LYS A 429 -9.19 2.25 -16.96
CA LYS A 429 -9.80 3.56 -16.68
C LYS A 429 -8.78 4.69 -16.79
N THR A 430 -7.59 4.46 -16.24
CA THR A 430 -6.49 5.43 -16.27
C THR A 430 -6.00 5.70 -17.68
N GLN A 431 -5.91 4.67 -18.55
CA GLN A 431 -5.51 4.83 -19.95
C GLN A 431 -6.49 5.73 -20.72
N TRP A 432 -7.79 5.48 -20.59
CA TRP A 432 -8.82 6.29 -21.24
C TRP A 432 -8.81 7.76 -20.81
N VAL A 433 -8.65 8.02 -19.51
CA VAL A 433 -8.55 9.39 -18.99
C VAL A 433 -7.32 10.10 -19.53
N LYS A 434 -6.15 9.43 -19.55
CA LYS A 434 -4.91 9.99 -20.10
C LYS A 434 -5.04 10.32 -21.58
N ALA A 435 -5.66 9.45 -22.37
CA ALA A 435 -5.82 9.66 -23.80
C ALA A 435 -6.72 10.86 -24.11
N VAL A 436 -7.86 10.99 -23.42
CA VAL A 436 -8.77 12.14 -23.57
C VAL A 436 -8.13 13.43 -23.07
N TYR A 437 -7.36 13.36 -21.98
CA TYR A 437 -6.61 14.51 -21.47
C TYR A 437 -5.52 14.98 -22.46
N ASN A 438 -4.72 14.06 -22.99
CA ASN A 438 -3.67 14.34 -23.97
C ASN A 438 -4.24 14.92 -25.28
N HIS A 439 -5.47 14.56 -25.62
CA HIS A 439 -6.23 15.17 -26.70
C HIS A 439 -6.67 16.63 -26.41
N LYS A 440 -6.27 17.23 -25.27
CA LYS A 440 -6.51 18.62 -24.86
C LYS A 440 -8.00 19.00 -24.91
N ALA A 441 -8.87 18.14 -24.39
CA ALA A 441 -10.29 18.43 -24.28
C ALA A 441 -10.59 19.02 -22.91
N GLU A 442 -10.84 20.33 -22.87
CA GLU A 442 -11.17 21.04 -21.63
C GLU A 442 -12.59 20.71 -21.15
N LYS A 443 -12.73 20.56 -19.83
CA LYS A 443 -14.02 20.34 -19.16
C LYS A 443 -14.67 21.69 -18.87
N LYS A 444 -15.93 21.88 -19.29
CA LYS A 444 -16.74 23.05 -18.93
C LYS A 444 -17.89 22.62 -18.04
N ILE A 445 -18.17 23.43 -17.02
CA ILE A 445 -19.28 23.22 -16.08
C ILE A 445 -20.26 24.37 -16.28
N LYS A 446 -21.53 24.04 -16.52
CA LYS A 446 -22.63 25.00 -16.60
C LYS A 446 -23.49 24.88 -15.37
N LYS A 447 -23.91 26.01 -14.82
CA LYS A 447 -24.96 26.06 -13.81
C LYS A 447 -26.31 26.02 -14.52
N VAL A 448 -27.10 25.00 -14.25
CA VAL A 448 -28.43 24.83 -14.85
C VAL A 448 -29.46 24.85 -13.73
N GLN A 449 -30.52 25.62 -13.92
CA GLN A 449 -31.68 25.60 -13.05
C GLN A 449 -32.54 24.41 -13.41
N VAL A 450 -32.72 23.51 -12.44
CA VAL A 450 -33.57 22.33 -12.58
C VAL A 450 -34.67 22.45 -11.55
N GLU A 451 -35.92 22.33 -11.99
CA GLU A 451 -37.06 22.25 -11.10
C GLU A 451 -37.12 20.84 -10.51
N GLU A 452 -36.97 20.76 -9.20
CA GLU A 452 -37.05 19.51 -8.47
C GLU A 452 -38.20 19.55 -7.47
N CYS A 453 -38.85 18.40 -7.31
CA CYS A 453 -39.90 18.25 -6.32
C CYS A 453 -39.30 18.04 -4.94
N LYS A 454 -39.79 18.80 -3.97
CA LYS A 454 -39.36 18.71 -2.56
C LYS A 454 -39.56 17.30 -1.99
N PHE A 455 -40.58 16.57 -2.46
CA PHE A 455 -40.87 15.17 -2.12
C PHE A 455 -41.56 14.41 -3.26
N PRO A 456 -40.84 13.62 -4.09
CA PRO A 456 -41.46 12.80 -5.12
C PRO A 456 -41.99 11.48 -4.53
N LEU A 457 -43.29 11.18 -4.73
CA LEU A 457 -43.87 9.86 -4.50
C LEU A 457 -44.29 9.28 -5.86
N PHE A 458 -43.77 8.11 -6.24
CA PHE A 458 -44.13 7.39 -7.47
C PHE A 458 -44.14 8.26 -8.75
N TRP A 459 -43.06 9.02 -8.97
CA TRP A 459 -42.82 9.82 -10.19
C TRP A 459 -43.88 10.89 -10.55
N ARG A 460 -44.74 11.30 -9.61
CA ARG A 460 -45.59 12.48 -9.76
C ARG A 460 -45.30 13.54 -8.71
N CYS A 461 -45.27 14.79 -9.14
CA CYS A 461 -45.17 15.98 -8.31
C CYS A 461 -46.57 16.42 -7.86
N PHE A 462 -46.74 16.71 -6.57
CA PHE A 462 -47.96 17.35 -6.08
C PHE A 462 -47.94 18.85 -6.45
N PRO A 463 -49.09 19.45 -6.86
CA PRO A 463 -49.15 20.85 -7.24
C PRO A 463 -48.64 21.77 -6.12
N GLY A 464 -47.69 22.67 -6.43
CA GLY A 464 -47.14 23.65 -5.49
C GLY A 464 -45.88 23.23 -4.72
N GLN A 465 -45.25 22.09 -5.05
CA GLN A 465 -44.01 21.61 -4.39
C GLN A 465 -42.75 21.60 -5.29
N GLU A 466 -42.80 22.26 -6.43
CA GLU A 466 -41.67 22.41 -7.34
C GLU A 466 -40.76 23.54 -6.84
N VAL A 467 -39.46 23.24 -6.71
CA VAL A 467 -38.44 24.18 -6.24
C VAL A 467 -37.34 24.24 -7.28
N THR A 468 -37.01 25.45 -7.74
CA THR A 468 -35.93 25.65 -8.71
C THR A 468 -34.58 25.58 -7.99
N VAL A 469 -33.74 24.61 -8.37
CA VAL A 469 -32.42 24.40 -7.77
C VAL A 469 -31.33 24.60 -8.83
N ASN A 470 -30.27 25.32 -8.48
CA ASN A 470 -29.09 25.47 -9.34
C ASN A 470 -28.21 24.23 -9.19
N LYS A 471 -28.05 23.44 -10.26
CA LYS A 471 -27.13 22.29 -10.30
C LYS A 471 -25.99 22.52 -11.26
N ASP A 472 -24.80 22.07 -10.87
CA ASP A 472 -23.64 22.00 -11.74
C ASP A 472 -23.82 20.83 -12.70
N GLN A 473 -24.08 21.13 -13.97
CA GLN A 473 -24.14 20.14 -15.03
C GLN A 473 -22.89 20.25 -15.89
N ILE A 474 -22.28 19.12 -16.20
CA ILE A 474 -21.15 19.07 -17.14
C ILE A 474 -21.67 19.47 -18.51
N ASP A 475 -21.04 20.48 -19.10
CA ASP A 475 -21.25 20.81 -20.49
C ASP A 475 -20.41 19.85 -21.32
N ASP A 476 -21.02 18.75 -21.78
CA ASP A 476 -20.35 17.75 -22.62
C ASP A 476 -20.04 18.30 -24.03
N SER A 477 -20.53 19.50 -24.37
CA SER A 477 -20.41 20.06 -25.72
C SER A 477 -18.98 20.31 -26.20
N PRO A 478 -17.98 20.71 -25.38
CA PRO A 478 -16.61 20.94 -25.83
C PRO A 478 -15.93 19.65 -26.29
N LEU A 479 -15.95 18.59 -25.46
CA LEU A 479 -15.36 17.29 -25.82
C LEU A 479 -16.10 16.68 -27.01
N LYS A 480 -17.43 16.75 -27.01
CA LYS A 480 -18.26 16.22 -28.09
C LYS A 480 -17.98 16.89 -29.43
N LYS A 481 -18.01 18.24 -29.48
CA LYS A 481 -17.77 19.00 -30.71
C LYS A 481 -16.36 18.78 -31.23
N LYS A 482 -15.37 18.73 -30.34
CA LYS A 482 -13.97 18.51 -30.71
C LYS A 482 -13.77 17.11 -31.31
N LEU A 483 -14.21 16.06 -30.62
CA LEU A 483 -14.11 14.69 -31.14
C LEU A 483 -14.93 14.50 -32.43
N GLU A 484 -16.17 15.01 -32.50
CA GLU A 484 -16.98 14.94 -33.73
C GLU A 484 -16.28 15.62 -34.91
N LYS A 485 -15.67 16.79 -34.69
CA LYS A 485 -14.91 17.51 -35.71
C LYS A 485 -13.69 16.71 -36.15
N ASP A 486 -12.82 16.34 -35.21
CA ASP A 486 -11.53 15.72 -35.50
C ASP A 486 -11.71 14.34 -36.18
N ILE A 487 -12.72 13.57 -35.77
CA ILE A 487 -13.07 12.30 -36.43
C ILE A 487 -13.56 12.55 -37.87
N ASN A 488 -14.44 13.52 -38.09
CA ASN A 488 -14.92 13.83 -39.44
C ASN A 488 -13.80 14.36 -40.35
N ASP A 489 -12.90 15.19 -39.82
CA ASP A 489 -11.73 15.70 -40.53
C ASP A 489 -10.79 14.55 -40.92
N ALA A 490 -10.51 13.62 -39.99
CA ALA A 490 -9.70 12.44 -40.25
C ALA A 490 -10.33 11.47 -41.27
N ILE A 491 -11.66 11.32 -41.26
CA ILE A 491 -12.38 10.54 -42.27
C ILE A 491 -12.30 11.21 -43.64
N SER A 492 -12.51 12.53 -43.71
CA SER A 492 -12.49 13.31 -44.95
C SER A 492 -11.10 13.35 -45.59
N ALA A 493 -10.05 13.51 -44.78
CA ALA A 493 -8.66 13.44 -45.22
C ALA A 493 -8.35 12.08 -45.88
N SER A 494 -8.79 10.97 -45.26
CA SER A 494 -8.59 9.63 -45.82
C SER A 494 -9.36 9.36 -47.12
N GLN A 495 -10.46 10.06 -47.37
CA GLN A 495 -11.21 10.00 -48.63
C GLN A 495 -10.51 10.81 -49.74
N ASN A 496 -9.94 11.96 -49.41
CA ASN A 496 -9.18 12.80 -50.33
C ASN A 496 -7.83 12.17 -50.75
N GLU A 497 -7.14 11.49 -49.84
CA GLU A 497 -5.93 10.71 -50.18
C GLU A 497 -6.24 9.51 -51.09
N ARG A 498 -7.37 8.81 -50.85
CA ARG A 498 -7.80 7.72 -51.73
C ARG A 498 -8.22 8.21 -53.12
N SER A 499 -8.84 9.39 -53.23
CA SER A 499 -9.23 9.97 -54.52
C SER A 499 -8.04 10.54 -55.28
N SER A 500 -7.05 11.14 -54.61
CA SER A 500 -5.78 11.58 -55.22
C SER A 500 -4.94 10.38 -55.69
N SER A 501 -4.81 9.33 -54.87
CA SER A 501 -4.11 8.09 -55.22
C SER A 501 -4.77 7.36 -56.40
N ARG A 502 -6.12 7.33 -56.46
CA ARG A 502 -6.86 6.81 -57.62
C ARG A 502 -6.70 7.67 -58.87
N ARG A 503 -6.66 9.00 -58.75
CA ARG A 503 -6.36 9.92 -59.87
C ARG A 503 -4.92 9.73 -60.37
N GLN A 504 -3.95 9.56 -59.48
CA GLN A 504 -2.55 9.34 -59.81
C GLN A 504 -2.32 7.96 -60.46
N ARG A 505 -3.01 6.91 -59.99
CA ARG A 505 -3.04 5.60 -60.68
C ARG A 505 -3.75 5.64 -62.03
N ARG A 506 -4.82 6.43 -62.19
CA ARG A 506 -5.48 6.65 -63.50
C ARG A 506 -4.60 7.45 -64.46
N ASN A 507 -3.89 8.47 -63.97
CA ASN A 507 -2.96 9.24 -64.79
C ASN A 507 -1.74 8.39 -65.19
N ASN A 508 -1.16 7.61 -64.27
CA ASN A 508 -0.06 6.69 -64.60
C ASN A 508 -0.47 5.61 -65.62
N ARG A 509 -1.72 5.12 -65.59
CA ARG A 509 -2.26 4.21 -66.61
C ARG A 509 -2.51 4.88 -67.97
N ARG A 510 -2.67 6.21 -68.02
CA ARG A 510 -2.79 6.97 -69.26
C ARG A 510 -1.44 7.36 -69.87
N THR A 511 -0.36 7.40 -69.09
CA THR A 511 1.01 7.62 -69.58
C THR A 511 1.74 6.35 -70.01
N THR A 512 1.15 5.16 -69.79
CA THR A 512 1.67 3.86 -70.25
C THR A 512 0.85 3.24 -71.39
N GLN A 513 0.00 4.03 -72.06
CA GLN A 513 -0.67 3.66 -73.31
C GLN A 513 -0.17 4.54 -74.45
#